data_AF-G0QH78-F1
#
_entry.id   AF-G0QH78-F1
#
_cell.length_a   1.000
_cell.length_b   1.000
_cell.length_c   1.000
_cell.angle_alpha   90.00
_cell.angle_beta   90.00
_cell.angle_gamma   90.00
#
_symmetry.space_group_name_H-M   'P 1'
#
loop_
_entity.id
_entity.type
_entity.pdbx_description
1 polymer ?
#
loop_
_entity_poly.entity_id
_entity_poly.type
_entity_poly.pdbx_seq_one_letter_code
_entity_poly.pdbx_strand_id
1 'polypeptide(L)'
;MTEPIILLSTILFAASVAALISEFLSVSRKFCYISAGLVLSLFEPSSSVLTSLVQLSGIFVVFSAGSRLLPETFSTSQIGTPLISTVVRTSLVWTVVSFLTYLLGFETSVSVFAGFAASINSTAAAVGSIGEKAERRLSHARLAEASSFLDDTAAITFLGFVAGGRLGLVLAISVLGVSFLLKSRLGSFLEDLDASEHVYLFLGVATLLIFVSISAGLTFGLAAGALAAGALFSQYPADVDVLESIKPLEAFFSSVFLCLWAVYTASVLILSYFLV
;
A
#
# COMPACT_ATOMS: atom_id res chain seq x y z
N MET A 1 12.83 -9.17 -25.67
CA MET A 1 12.44 -7.76 -25.39
C MET A 1 10.96 -7.48 -25.64
N THR A 2 10.25 -8.25 -26.46
CA THR A 2 8.81 -8.07 -26.73
C THR A 2 7.90 -8.60 -25.62
N GLU A 3 8.32 -9.66 -24.93
CA GLU A 3 7.58 -10.33 -23.85
C GLU A 3 7.08 -9.40 -22.72
N PRO A 4 7.89 -8.52 -22.08
CA PRO A 4 7.40 -7.63 -21.02
C PRO A 4 6.37 -6.62 -21.52
N ILE A 5 6.49 -6.17 -22.77
CA ILE A 5 5.59 -5.20 -23.38
C ILE A 5 4.23 -5.86 -23.65
N ILE A 6 4.25 -7.08 -24.19
CA ILE A 6 3.03 -7.85 -24.44
C ILE A 6 2.31 -8.12 -23.11
N LEU A 7 3.03 -8.63 -22.10
CA LEU A 7 2.47 -8.89 -20.77
C LEU A 7 1.80 -7.64 -20.18
N LEU A 8 2.52 -6.50 -20.16
CA LEU A 8 1.98 -5.25 -19.65
C LEU A 8 0.75 -4.80 -20.44
N SER A 9 0.77 -4.90 -21.77
CA SER A 9 -0.36 -4.53 -22.62
C SER A 9 -1.60 -5.39 -22.35
N THR A 10 -1.42 -6.70 -22.14
CA THR A 10 -2.50 -7.64 -21.81
C THR A 10 -3.13 -7.30 -20.46
N ILE A 11 -2.29 -6.99 -19.45
CA ILE A 11 -2.76 -6.60 -18.12
C ILE A 11 -3.53 -5.28 -18.17
N LEU A 12 -3.02 -4.29 -18.90
CA LEU A 12 -3.70 -2.99 -19.06
C LEU A 12 -5.02 -3.14 -19.79
N PHE A 13 -5.06 -3.98 -20.83
CA PHE A 13 -6.31 -4.31 -21.52
C PHE A 13 -7.32 -4.95 -20.57
N ALA A 14 -6.91 -5.98 -19.83
CA ALA A 14 -7.78 -6.66 -18.87
C ALA A 14 -8.26 -5.73 -17.75
N ALA A 15 -7.39 -4.88 -17.20
CA ALA A 15 -7.75 -3.89 -16.20
C ALA A 15 -8.75 -2.86 -16.74
N SER A 16 -8.58 -2.42 -17.99
CA SER A 16 -9.52 -1.49 -18.65
C SER A 16 -10.90 -2.12 -18.85
N VAL A 17 -10.94 -3.38 -19.31
CA VAL A 17 -12.19 -4.15 -19.46
C VAL A 17 -12.86 -4.36 -18.09
N ALA A 18 -12.08 -4.70 -17.06
CA ALA A 18 -12.57 -4.87 -15.70
C ALA A 18 -13.14 -3.57 -15.12
N ALA A 19 -12.51 -2.43 -15.38
CA ALA A 19 -13.04 -1.12 -15.00
C ALA A 19 -14.39 -0.85 -15.67
N LEU A 20 -14.52 -1.13 -16.97
CA LEU A 20 -15.79 -0.97 -17.69
C LEU A 20 -16.89 -1.89 -17.14
N ILE A 21 -16.56 -3.16 -16.86
CA ILE A 21 -17.49 -4.12 -16.23
C ILE A 21 -17.92 -3.63 -14.84
N SER A 22 -17.00 -3.07 -14.06
CA SER A 22 -17.29 -2.58 -12.72
C SER A 22 -18.31 -1.43 -12.73
N GLU A 23 -18.22 -0.54 -13.72
CA GLU A 23 -19.17 0.55 -13.92
C GLU A 23 -20.53 0.02 -14.37
N PHE A 24 -20.56 -0.96 -15.27
CA PHE A 24 -21.80 -1.57 -15.73
C PHE A 24 -22.54 -2.33 -14.62
N LEU A 25 -21.82 -3.04 -13.75
CA LEU A 25 -22.39 -3.85 -12.67
C LEU A 25 -22.55 -3.10 -11.34
N SER A 26 -22.06 -1.86 -11.23
CA SER A 26 -22.00 -1.10 -9.97
C SER A 26 -21.29 -1.85 -8.83
N VAL A 27 -20.27 -2.66 -9.17
CA VAL A 27 -19.44 -3.40 -8.22
C VAL A 27 -18.14 -2.65 -8.00
N SER A 28 -17.53 -2.76 -6.81
CA SER A 28 -16.24 -2.13 -6.53
C SER A 28 -15.17 -2.57 -7.53
N ARG A 29 -14.51 -1.59 -8.17
CA ARG A 29 -13.47 -1.80 -9.19
C ARG A 29 -12.38 -2.78 -8.72
N LYS A 30 -12.04 -2.76 -7.42
CA LYS A 30 -11.03 -3.64 -6.81
C LYS A 30 -11.37 -5.11 -7.00
N PHE A 31 -12.64 -5.50 -6.82
CA PHE A 31 -13.06 -6.88 -7.05
C PHE A 31 -12.93 -7.27 -8.52
N CYS A 32 -13.34 -6.41 -9.44
CA CYS A 32 -13.22 -6.67 -10.88
C CYS A 32 -11.75 -6.83 -11.32
N TYR A 33 -10.82 -6.03 -10.78
CA TYR A 33 -9.38 -6.20 -11.06
C TYR A 33 -8.84 -7.54 -10.55
N ILE A 34 -9.21 -7.95 -9.33
CA ILE A 34 -8.81 -9.26 -8.78
C ILE A 34 -9.36 -10.38 -9.66
N SER A 35 -10.65 -10.33 -10.04
CA SER A 35 -11.26 -11.33 -10.92
C SER A 35 -10.59 -11.38 -12.30
N ALA A 36 -10.25 -10.24 -12.89
CA ALA A 36 -9.53 -10.18 -14.15
C ALA A 36 -8.14 -10.82 -14.05
N GLY A 37 -7.41 -10.57 -12.96
CA GLY A 37 -6.13 -11.22 -12.70
C GLY A 37 -6.25 -12.74 -12.51
N LEU A 38 -7.29 -13.22 -11.83
CA LEU A 38 -7.55 -14.67 -11.70
C LEU A 38 -7.86 -15.33 -13.05
N VAL A 39 -8.54 -14.62 -13.97
CA VAL A 39 -8.76 -15.14 -15.33
C VAL A 39 -7.46 -15.15 -16.13
N LEU A 40 -6.66 -14.09 -16.03
CA LEU A 40 -5.36 -14.00 -16.70
C LEU A 40 -4.37 -15.07 -16.22
N SER A 41 -4.45 -15.48 -14.95
CA SER A 41 -3.56 -16.51 -14.40
C SER A 41 -3.69 -17.87 -15.07
N LEU A 42 -4.79 -18.12 -15.79
CA LEU A 42 -4.99 -19.36 -16.56
C LEU A 42 -4.15 -19.38 -17.85
N PHE A 43 -3.72 -18.21 -18.33
CA PHE A 43 -3.04 -18.05 -19.61
C PHE A 43 -1.57 -17.64 -19.48
N GLU A 44 -1.23 -16.91 -18.41
CA GLU A 44 0.11 -16.36 -18.20
C GLU A 44 0.80 -17.03 -17.00
N PRO A 45 1.83 -17.87 -17.22
CA PRO A 45 2.61 -18.46 -16.14
C PRO A 45 3.46 -17.41 -15.42
N SER A 46 3.76 -17.65 -14.15
CA SER A 46 4.58 -16.76 -13.34
C SER A 46 5.98 -16.56 -13.95
N SER A 47 6.30 -15.34 -14.37
CA SER A 47 7.63 -14.94 -14.84
C SER A 47 8.36 -14.06 -13.82
N SER A 48 9.69 -14.00 -13.88
CA SER A 48 10.48 -13.10 -13.02
C SER A 48 10.11 -11.62 -13.24
N VAL A 49 9.75 -11.28 -14.49
CA VAL A 49 9.25 -9.96 -14.88
C VAL A 49 7.95 -9.62 -14.13
N LEU A 50 7.04 -10.58 -14.01
CA LEU A 50 5.79 -10.41 -13.27
C LEU A 50 6.05 -10.03 -11.81
N THR A 51 6.98 -10.72 -11.13
CA THR A 51 7.35 -10.41 -9.75
C THR A 51 7.90 -8.99 -9.60
N SER A 52 8.77 -8.54 -10.52
CA SER A 52 9.28 -7.16 -10.49
C SER A 52 8.19 -6.12 -10.73
N LEU A 53 7.23 -6.39 -11.63
CA LEU A 53 6.09 -5.50 -11.87
C LEU A 53 5.12 -5.45 -10.67
N VAL A 54 4.87 -6.58 -10.00
CA VAL A 54 4.10 -6.64 -8.75
C VAL A 54 4.77 -5.78 -7.68
N GLN A 55 6.08 -5.92 -7.51
CA GLN A 55 6.84 -5.13 -6.53
C GLN A 55 6.80 -3.64 -6.84
N LEU A 56 7.05 -3.26 -8.10
CA LEU A 56 7.02 -1.86 -8.53
C LEU A 56 5.64 -1.23 -8.32
N SER A 57 4.58 -1.91 -8.76
CA SER A 57 3.22 -1.42 -8.59
C SER A 57 2.79 -1.36 -7.12
N GLY A 58 3.20 -2.34 -6.30
CA GLY A 58 2.98 -2.34 -4.86
C GLY A 58 3.68 -1.17 -4.16
N ILE A 59 4.91 -0.82 -4.56
CA ILE A 59 5.64 0.35 -4.06
C ILE A 59 4.85 1.64 -4.32
N PHE A 60 4.31 1.82 -5.52
CA PHE A 60 3.48 3.00 -5.84
C PHE A 60 2.16 3.04 -5.06
N VAL A 61 1.53 1.89 -4.81
CA VAL A 61 0.31 1.80 -3.99
C VAL A 61 0.61 2.22 -2.55
N VAL A 62 1.70 1.72 -1.96
CA VAL A 62 2.11 2.09 -0.60
C VAL A 62 2.54 3.55 -0.51
N PHE A 63 3.21 4.07 -1.53
CA PHE A 63 3.56 5.48 -1.63
C PHE A 63 2.30 6.38 -1.63
N SER A 64 1.30 6.05 -2.45
CA SER A 64 0.06 6.84 -2.48
C SER A 64 -0.76 6.71 -1.18
N ALA A 65 -0.74 5.55 -0.54
CA ALA A 65 -1.32 5.41 0.80
C ALA A 65 -0.61 6.35 1.79
N GLY A 66 0.72 6.40 1.76
CA GLY A 66 1.54 7.27 2.60
C GLY A 66 1.29 8.76 2.37
N SER A 67 1.11 9.20 1.11
CA SER A 67 0.87 10.61 0.78
C SER A 67 -0.49 11.12 1.25
N ARG A 68 -1.46 10.23 1.47
CA ARG A 68 -2.80 10.56 1.96
C ARG A 68 -2.91 10.65 3.48
N LEU A 69 -1.85 10.34 4.22
CA LEU A 69 -1.85 10.36 5.68
C LEU A 69 -1.96 11.79 6.22
N LEU A 70 -2.98 12.14 7.00
CA LEU A 70 -3.09 13.47 7.65
C LEU A 70 -2.73 13.37 9.15
N PRO A 71 -1.48 13.66 9.57
CA PRO A 71 -1.07 13.50 10.96
C PRO A 71 -1.56 14.64 11.86
N GLU A 72 -1.88 15.81 11.29
CA GLU A 72 -2.25 17.03 12.05
C GLU A 72 -3.59 16.91 12.76
N THR A 73 -4.44 16.00 12.29
CA THR A 73 -5.75 15.73 12.91
C THR A 73 -5.66 15.02 14.26
N PHE A 74 -4.47 14.53 14.64
CA PHE A 74 -4.26 13.80 15.87
C PHE A 74 -3.77 14.71 16.99
N SER A 75 -4.70 15.44 17.62
CA SER A 75 -4.44 15.96 18.97
C SER A 75 -3.94 14.81 19.85
N THR A 76 -2.85 15.01 20.60
CA THR A 76 -2.29 14.01 21.53
C THR A 76 -3.31 13.42 22.50
N SER A 77 -4.41 14.14 22.79
CA SER A 77 -5.53 13.68 23.60
C SER A 77 -6.48 12.69 22.90
N GLN A 78 -6.50 12.67 21.57
CA GLN A 78 -7.43 11.88 20.74
C GLN A 78 -6.77 10.63 20.13
N ILE A 79 -5.47 10.41 20.35
CA ILE A 79 -4.73 9.24 19.83
C ILE A 79 -5.05 7.97 20.62
N GLY A 80 -5.41 8.09 21.90
CA GLY A 80 -5.57 6.93 22.80
C GLY A 80 -6.66 5.95 22.34
N THR A 81 -7.84 6.45 22.02
CA THR A 81 -8.98 5.62 21.57
C THR A 81 -8.72 4.88 20.25
N PRO A 82 -8.26 5.53 19.16
CA PRO A 82 -7.94 4.82 17.93
C PRO A 82 -6.79 3.83 18.12
N LEU A 83 -5.76 4.18 18.90
CA LEU A 83 -4.65 3.27 19.18
C LEU A 83 -5.11 2.01 19.90
N ILE A 84 -5.88 2.16 20.98
CA ILE A 84 -6.42 1.01 21.72
C ILE A 84 -7.32 0.17 20.81
N SER A 85 -8.23 0.80 20.05
CA SER A 85 -9.13 0.07 19.16
C SER A 85 -8.37 -0.72 18.08
N THR A 86 -7.30 -0.14 17.53
CA THR A 86 -6.46 -0.76 16.51
C THR A 86 -5.71 -1.93 17.11
N VAL A 87 -5.02 -1.73 18.23
CA VAL A 87 -4.27 -2.80 18.91
C VAL A 87 -5.17 -3.96 19.30
N VAL A 88 -6.36 -3.69 19.86
CA VAL A 88 -7.32 -4.74 20.24
C VAL A 88 -7.84 -5.47 19.01
N ARG A 89 -8.30 -4.76 17.98
CA ARG A 89 -8.81 -5.37 16.75
C ARG A 89 -7.73 -6.20 16.05
N THR A 90 -6.57 -5.61 15.81
CA THR A 90 -5.46 -6.25 15.10
C THR A 90 -4.95 -7.47 15.86
N SER A 91 -4.81 -7.40 17.19
CA SER A 91 -4.44 -8.54 18.03
C SER A 91 -5.48 -9.67 18.00
N LEU A 92 -6.77 -9.32 18.08
CA LEU A 92 -7.86 -10.30 18.06
C LEU A 92 -7.93 -11.01 16.70
N VAL A 93 -7.95 -10.26 15.61
CA VAL A 93 -7.99 -10.83 14.25
C VAL A 93 -6.74 -11.66 13.98
N TRP A 94 -5.55 -11.15 14.36
CA TRP A 94 -4.30 -11.89 14.22
C TRP A 94 -4.34 -13.23 14.94
N THR A 95 -4.78 -13.24 16.20
CA THR A 95 -4.85 -14.46 17.01
C THR A 95 -5.84 -15.46 16.43
N VAL A 96 -7.05 -15.02 16.09
CA VAL A 96 -8.11 -15.89 15.55
C VAL A 96 -7.68 -16.49 14.22
N VAL A 97 -7.19 -15.67 13.28
CA VAL A 97 -6.79 -16.16 11.94
C VAL A 97 -5.55 -17.05 12.03
N SER A 98 -4.56 -16.71 12.86
CA SER A 98 -3.39 -17.57 13.07
C SER A 98 -3.80 -18.92 13.65
N PHE A 99 -4.70 -18.94 14.62
CA PHE A 99 -5.20 -20.18 15.21
C PHE A 99 -5.98 -21.03 14.20
N LEU A 100 -6.88 -20.42 13.43
CA LEU A 100 -7.61 -21.13 12.37
C LEU A 100 -6.68 -21.69 11.29
N THR A 101 -5.67 -20.92 10.88
CA THR A 101 -4.69 -21.37 9.88
C THR A 101 -3.85 -22.53 10.42
N TYR A 102 -3.47 -22.48 11.70
CA TYR A 102 -2.79 -23.59 12.36
C TYR A 102 -3.69 -24.85 12.43
N LEU A 103 -4.97 -24.70 12.75
CA LEU A 103 -5.94 -25.82 12.75
C LEU A 103 -6.14 -26.44 11.37
N LEU A 104 -5.95 -25.68 10.30
CA LEU A 104 -5.98 -26.18 8.92
C LEU A 104 -4.72 -26.97 8.53
N GLY A 105 -3.75 -27.10 9.44
CA GLY A 105 -2.54 -27.92 9.25
C GLY A 105 -1.35 -27.16 8.66
N PHE A 106 -1.41 -25.82 8.57
CA PHE A 106 -0.27 -25.03 8.13
C PHE A 106 0.79 -24.89 9.23
N GLU A 107 2.05 -24.69 8.83
CA GLU A 107 3.15 -24.43 9.77
C GLU A 107 2.89 -23.18 10.63
N THR A 108 3.47 -23.15 11.85
CA THR A 108 3.33 -22.03 12.78
C THR A 108 3.79 -20.71 12.18
N SER A 109 4.88 -20.72 11.41
CA SER A 109 5.40 -19.55 10.69
C SER A 109 4.34 -18.98 9.73
N VAL A 110 3.83 -19.82 8.82
CA VAL A 110 2.80 -19.46 7.83
C VAL A 110 1.54 -18.96 8.52
N SER A 111 1.11 -19.63 9.59
CA SER A 111 -0.09 -19.27 10.35
C SER A 111 0.03 -17.88 10.98
N VAL A 112 1.18 -17.57 11.59
CA VAL A 112 1.46 -16.25 12.17
C VAL A 112 1.48 -15.17 11.10
N PHE A 113 2.09 -15.44 9.94
CA PHE A 113 2.12 -14.52 8.81
C PHE A 113 0.73 -14.27 8.23
N ALA A 114 -0.06 -15.33 8.05
CA ALA A 114 -1.43 -15.24 7.53
C ALA A 114 -2.32 -14.42 8.46
N GLY A 115 -2.25 -14.66 9.77
CA GLY A 115 -3.02 -13.87 10.71
C GLY A 115 -2.58 -12.41 10.75
N PHE A 116 -1.27 -12.13 10.66
CA PHE A 116 -0.78 -10.76 10.62
C PHE A 116 -1.32 -10.05 9.38
N ALA A 117 -1.16 -10.65 8.20
CA ALA A 117 -1.68 -10.12 6.94
C ALA A 117 -3.19 -9.87 6.97
N ALA A 118 -3.97 -10.75 7.58
CA ALA A 118 -5.43 -10.60 7.70
C ALA A 118 -5.87 -9.52 8.71
N SER A 119 -5.00 -9.17 9.66
CA SER A 119 -5.29 -8.19 10.71
C SER A 119 -5.04 -6.74 10.31
N ILE A 120 -4.22 -6.52 9.28
CA ILE A 120 -3.95 -5.19 8.72
C ILE A 120 -5.10 -4.78 7.81
N ASN A 121 -5.73 -3.65 8.11
CA ASN A 121 -6.79 -3.10 7.27
C ASN A 121 -6.21 -2.25 6.13
N SER A 122 -6.85 -2.24 4.97
CA SER A 122 -6.38 -1.43 3.83
C SER A 122 -6.84 0.03 3.95
N THR A 123 -5.88 0.95 4.19
CA THR A 123 -6.05 2.42 4.12
C THR A 123 -6.79 2.87 2.87
N ALA A 124 -6.39 2.34 1.71
CA ALA A 124 -6.98 2.69 0.43
C ALA A 124 -8.46 2.27 0.30
N ALA A 125 -8.96 1.34 1.11
CA ALA A 125 -10.39 0.99 1.14
C ALA A 125 -11.18 1.90 2.08
N ALA A 126 -10.67 2.14 3.29
CA ALA A 126 -11.35 2.96 4.29
C ALA A 126 -11.44 4.45 3.87
N VAL A 127 -10.35 5.01 3.33
CA VAL A 127 -10.30 6.43 2.92
C VAL A 127 -11.15 6.69 1.67
N GLY A 128 -11.30 5.70 0.79
CA GLY A 128 -12.14 5.81 -0.41
C GLY A 128 -13.64 5.85 -0.11
N SER A 129 -14.08 5.23 0.99
CA SER A 129 -15.48 5.27 1.42
C SER A 129 -15.88 6.54 2.18
N ILE A 130 -14.91 7.30 2.72
CA ILE A 130 -15.14 8.57 3.42
C ILE A 130 -15.00 9.68 2.36
N GLY A 131 -16.01 9.78 1.51
CA GLY A 131 -15.95 10.45 0.21
C GLY A 131 -15.83 11.98 0.26
N GLU A 132 -16.19 12.63 1.36
CA GLU A 132 -16.24 14.10 1.41
C GLU A 132 -15.50 14.73 2.60
N LYS A 133 -14.89 15.91 2.36
CA LYS A 133 -14.20 16.72 3.38
C LYS A 133 -15.10 17.04 4.60
N ALA A 134 -16.43 17.06 4.39
CA ALA A 134 -17.41 17.24 5.46
C ALA A 134 -17.49 16.03 6.40
N GLU A 135 -17.45 14.81 5.86
CA GLU A 135 -17.49 13.55 6.64
C GLU A 135 -16.17 13.26 7.36
N ARG A 136 -15.03 13.74 6.83
CA ARG A 136 -13.72 13.63 7.50
C ARG A 136 -13.65 14.37 8.84
N ARG A 137 -14.58 15.28 9.12
CA ARG A 137 -14.68 15.95 10.42
C ARG A 137 -15.40 15.11 11.47
N LEU A 138 -16.10 14.03 11.08
CA LEU A 138 -16.75 13.11 12.01
C LEU A 138 -15.72 12.35 12.83
N SER A 139 -16.01 12.11 14.10
CA SER A 139 -15.14 11.37 15.02
C SER A 139 -14.78 9.98 14.49
N HIS A 140 -15.75 9.26 13.92
CA HIS A 140 -15.53 7.93 13.35
C HIS A 140 -14.63 7.93 12.12
N ALA A 141 -14.70 8.97 11.27
CA ALA A 141 -13.81 9.11 10.12
C ALA A 141 -12.36 9.35 10.56
N ARG A 142 -12.14 10.21 11.56
CA ARG A 142 -10.82 10.42 12.16
C ARG A 142 -10.28 9.18 12.84
N LEU A 143 -11.15 8.42 13.53
CA LEU A 143 -10.78 7.14 14.13
C LEU A 143 -10.37 6.11 13.07
N ALA A 144 -11.13 6.02 11.97
CA ALA A 144 -10.81 5.13 10.86
C ALA A 144 -9.46 5.49 10.22
N GLU A 145 -9.24 6.78 9.93
CA GLU A 145 -7.97 7.28 9.38
C GLU A 145 -6.78 7.03 10.32
N ALA A 146 -6.94 7.35 11.61
CA ALA A 146 -5.94 7.06 12.64
C ALA A 146 -5.61 5.56 12.72
N SER A 147 -6.66 4.72 12.77
CA SER A 147 -6.48 3.27 12.87
C SER A 147 -5.75 2.71 11.67
N SER A 148 -6.04 3.24 10.49
CA SER A 148 -5.44 2.78 9.26
C SER A 148 -3.99 3.22 9.12
N PHE A 149 -3.65 4.43 9.58
CA PHE A 149 -2.25 4.85 9.70
C PHE A 149 -1.44 3.96 10.65
N LEU A 150 -2.04 3.62 11.80
CA LEU A 150 -1.41 2.72 12.77
C LEU A 150 -1.24 1.30 12.20
N ASP A 151 -2.22 0.79 11.44
CA ASP A 151 -2.11 -0.48 10.73
C ASP A 151 -0.97 -0.47 9.70
N ASP A 152 -0.90 0.56 8.85
CA ASP A 152 0.16 0.68 7.83
C ASP A 152 1.55 0.78 8.48
N THR A 153 1.65 1.54 9.57
CA THR A 153 2.90 1.65 10.35
C THR A 153 3.26 0.30 10.99
N ALA A 154 2.29 -0.41 11.58
CA ALA A 154 2.51 -1.74 12.15
C ALA A 154 2.93 -2.75 11.08
N ALA A 155 2.28 -2.73 9.91
CA ALA A 155 2.59 -3.57 8.76
C ALA A 155 4.04 -3.39 8.33
N ILE A 156 4.49 -2.15 8.18
CA ILE A 156 5.86 -1.84 7.79
C ILE A 156 6.87 -2.20 8.86
N THR A 157 6.55 -1.95 10.12
CA THR A 157 7.43 -2.31 11.24
C THR A 157 7.63 -3.82 11.31
N PHE A 158 6.55 -4.58 11.08
CA PHE A 158 6.60 -6.03 10.98
C PHE A 158 7.35 -6.51 9.74
N LEU A 159 7.10 -5.94 8.56
CA LEU A 159 7.85 -6.28 7.33
C LEU A 159 9.34 -5.97 7.47
N GLY A 160 9.70 -4.85 8.11
CA GLY A 160 11.09 -4.52 8.43
C GLY A 160 11.71 -5.53 9.40
N PHE A 161 10.94 -6.00 10.40
CA PHE A 161 11.38 -7.08 11.29
C PHE A 161 11.60 -8.40 10.54
N VAL A 162 10.73 -8.73 9.59
CA VAL A 162 10.85 -9.95 8.79
C VAL A 162 12.05 -9.89 7.85
N ALA A 163 12.32 -8.71 7.26
CA ALA A 163 13.43 -8.53 6.32
C ALA A 163 14.81 -8.48 7.00
N GLY A 164 14.93 -7.81 8.15
CA GLY A 164 16.22 -7.50 8.78
C GLY A 164 16.28 -7.75 10.29
N GLY A 165 15.31 -8.48 10.86
CA GLY A 165 15.20 -8.72 12.29
C GLY A 165 15.04 -7.42 13.10
N ARG A 166 15.66 -7.36 14.28
CA ARG A 166 15.61 -6.17 15.15
C ARG A 166 16.17 -4.92 14.48
N LEU A 167 17.22 -5.07 13.67
CA LEU A 167 17.85 -3.95 12.97
C LEU A 167 16.93 -3.40 11.88
N GLY A 168 16.30 -4.28 11.08
CA GLY A 168 15.31 -3.87 10.07
C GLY A 168 14.11 -3.14 10.68
N LEU A 169 13.62 -3.59 11.84
CA LEU A 169 12.58 -2.89 12.61
C LEU A 169 13.02 -1.47 13.01
N VAL A 170 14.21 -1.34 13.62
CA VAL A 170 14.72 -0.03 14.07
C VAL A 170 14.92 0.90 12.89
N LEU A 171 15.43 0.41 11.76
CA LEU A 171 15.62 1.21 10.55
C LEU A 171 14.29 1.63 9.93
N ALA A 172 13.29 0.74 9.84
CA ALA A 172 11.96 1.10 9.34
C ALA A 172 11.33 2.22 10.17
N ILE A 173 11.38 2.12 11.50
CA ILE A 173 10.90 3.18 12.41
C ILE A 173 11.71 4.46 12.24
N SER A 174 13.04 4.35 12.15
CA SER A 174 13.93 5.49 12.02
C SER A 174 13.67 6.25 10.72
N VAL A 175 13.46 5.55 9.61
CA VAL A 175 13.21 6.16 8.30
C VAL A 175 11.83 6.83 8.25
N LEU A 176 10.81 6.22 8.86
CA LEU A 176 9.52 6.90 9.04
C LEU A 176 9.69 8.17 9.89
N GLY A 177 10.40 8.08 11.01
CA GLY A 177 10.68 9.22 11.89
C GLY A 177 11.44 10.35 11.18
N VAL A 178 12.47 10.02 10.41
CA VAL A 178 13.23 10.98 9.59
C VAL A 178 12.32 11.63 8.54
N SER A 179 11.44 10.86 7.92
CA SER A 179 10.48 11.41 6.94
C SER A 179 9.54 12.43 7.58
N PHE A 180 9.03 12.13 8.78
CA PHE A 180 8.24 13.10 9.55
C PHE A 180 9.04 14.35 9.95
N LEU A 181 10.33 14.23 10.25
CA LEU A 181 11.19 15.38 10.58
C LEU A 181 11.53 16.24 9.36
N LEU A 182 11.79 15.62 8.21
CA LEU A 182 12.11 16.32 6.97
C LEU A 182 10.89 16.98 6.33
N LYS A 183 9.70 16.54 6.72
CA LYS A 183 8.42 17.00 6.21
C LYS A 183 8.24 18.51 6.24
N SER A 184 8.53 19.15 7.36
CA SER A 184 8.40 20.62 7.50
C SER A 184 9.33 21.36 6.55
N ARG A 185 10.54 20.82 6.31
CA ARG A 185 11.52 21.41 5.39
C ARG A 185 11.11 21.23 3.93
N LEU A 186 10.56 20.07 3.58
CA LEU A 186 10.02 19.85 2.24
C LEU A 186 8.84 20.79 1.98
N GLY A 187 7.98 20.96 3.00
CA GLY A 187 6.99 22.03 3.15
C GLY A 187 7.47 23.35 2.58
N SER A 188 8.38 24.01 3.29
CA SER A 188 8.89 25.33 2.88
C SER A 188 9.59 25.31 1.51
N PHE A 189 10.36 24.27 1.20
CA PHE A 189 11.10 24.20 -0.08
C PHE A 189 10.19 24.19 -1.31
N LEU A 190 9.04 23.54 -1.22
CA LEU A 190 8.08 23.45 -2.31
C LEU A 190 7.20 24.71 -2.42
N GLU A 191 7.05 25.51 -1.36
CA GLU A 191 6.26 26.76 -1.35
C GLU A 191 7.02 27.84 -2.13
N ASP A 192 8.35 27.78 -2.06
CA ASP A 192 9.26 28.64 -2.82
C ASP A 192 9.34 28.28 -4.31
N LEU A 193 8.81 27.11 -4.70
CA LEU A 193 8.81 26.63 -6.08
C LEU A 193 7.46 26.95 -6.74
N ASP A 194 7.40 27.98 -7.57
CA ASP A 194 6.28 28.22 -8.51
C ASP A 194 6.36 27.18 -9.65
N ALA A 195 6.05 25.94 -9.29
CA ALA A 195 6.31 24.75 -10.08
C ALA A 195 5.04 24.24 -10.75
N SER A 196 5.17 23.77 -12.00
CA SER A 196 4.06 23.11 -12.69
C SER A 196 3.73 21.76 -12.08
N GLU A 197 2.50 21.28 -12.30
CA GLU A 197 2.02 19.94 -11.90
C GLU A 197 3.03 18.81 -12.23
N HIS A 198 3.69 18.92 -13.38
CA HIS A 198 4.71 17.96 -13.84
C HIS A 198 5.95 17.92 -12.95
N VAL A 199 6.37 19.05 -12.39
CA VAL A 199 7.52 19.13 -11.48
C VAL A 199 7.20 18.44 -10.17
N TYR A 200 5.99 18.62 -9.63
CA TYR A 200 5.55 17.90 -8.43
C TYR A 200 5.47 16.39 -8.64
N LEU A 201 4.92 15.95 -9.77
CA LEU A 201 4.90 14.54 -10.14
C LEU A 201 6.33 13.98 -10.22
N PHE A 202 7.23 14.68 -10.93
CA PHE A 202 8.62 14.27 -11.06
C PHE A 202 9.32 14.20 -9.70
N LEU A 203 9.11 15.20 -8.84
CA LEU A 203 9.68 15.23 -7.49
C LEU A 203 9.15 14.06 -6.65
N GLY A 204 7.84 13.80 -6.67
CA GLY A 204 7.23 12.68 -5.96
C GLY A 204 7.82 11.33 -6.37
N VAL A 205 7.96 11.10 -7.68
CA VAL A 205 8.59 9.89 -8.22
C VAL A 205 10.07 9.82 -7.85
N ALA A 206 10.81 10.93 -7.95
CA ALA A 206 12.23 10.98 -7.59
C ALA A 206 12.45 10.67 -6.11
N THR A 207 11.67 11.28 -5.22
CA THR A 207 11.69 11.01 -3.78
C THR A 207 11.35 9.56 -3.49
N LEU A 208 10.31 9.00 -4.13
CA LEU A 208 9.97 7.59 -4.01
C LEU A 208 11.16 6.69 -4.36
N LEU A 209 11.80 6.92 -5.52
CA LEU A 209 12.96 6.14 -5.95
C LEU A 209 14.15 6.27 -5.01
N ILE A 210 14.41 7.46 -4.45
CA ILE A 210 15.48 7.69 -3.47
C ILE A 210 15.23 6.85 -2.22
N PHE A 211 14.05 6.96 -1.61
CA PHE A 211 13.73 6.24 -0.38
C PHE A 211 13.67 4.72 -0.60
N VAL A 212 13.12 4.27 -1.73
CA VAL A 212 13.13 2.85 -2.10
C VAL A 212 14.56 2.35 -2.27
N SER A 213 15.43 3.10 -2.93
CA SER A 213 16.85 2.73 -3.11
C SER A 213 17.59 2.66 -1.77
N ILE A 214 17.37 3.63 -0.88
CA ILE A 214 17.91 3.61 0.48
C ILE A 214 17.41 2.38 1.24
N SER A 215 16.11 2.07 1.14
CA SER A 215 15.53 0.90 1.81
C SER A 215 16.02 -0.44 1.29
N ALA A 216 16.30 -0.52 -0.01
CA ALA A 216 16.89 -1.70 -0.64
C ALA A 216 18.33 -1.91 -0.12
N GLY A 217 19.13 -0.84 -0.04
CA GLY A 217 20.51 -0.90 0.46
C GLY A 217 20.62 -1.21 1.94
N LEU A 218 19.62 -0.83 2.74
CA LEU A 218 19.60 -0.99 4.20
C LEU A 218 18.70 -2.15 4.68
N THR A 219 18.17 -2.96 3.76
CA THR A 219 17.43 -4.21 4.01
C THR A 219 16.21 -4.14 4.96
N PHE A 220 15.60 -2.96 5.14
CA PHE A 220 14.40 -2.80 5.96
C PHE A 220 13.07 -2.84 5.17
N GLY A 221 13.14 -3.19 3.88
CA GLY A 221 11.99 -3.48 3.02
C GLY A 221 11.54 -2.30 2.15
N LEU A 222 11.24 -2.59 0.86
CA LEU A 222 10.88 -1.57 -0.14
C LEU A 222 9.60 -0.80 0.22
N ALA A 223 8.63 -1.49 0.83
CA ALA A 223 7.37 -0.89 1.28
C ALA A 223 7.59 0.19 2.36
N ALA A 224 8.59 0.01 3.23
CA ALA A 224 8.93 0.99 4.25
C ALA A 224 9.46 2.29 3.63
N GLY A 225 10.36 2.18 2.65
CA GLY A 225 10.85 3.33 1.89
C GLY A 225 9.73 4.01 1.12
N ALA A 226 8.83 3.24 0.49
CA ALA A 226 7.68 3.78 -0.22
C ALA A 226 6.74 4.57 0.69
N LEU A 227 6.38 4.03 1.85
CA LEU A 227 5.51 4.75 2.80
C LEU A 227 6.21 5.98 3.36
N ALA A 228 7.49 5.88 3.68
CA ALA A 228 8.30 7.00 4.17
C ALA A 228 8.32 8.16 3.16
N ALA A 229 8.53 7.86 1.88
CA ALA A 229 8.40 8.85 0.81
C ALA A 229 6.98 9.44 0.74
N GLY A 230 5.94 8.61 0.83
CA GLY A 230 4.55 9.09 0.85
C GLY A 230 4.28 10.01 2.04
N ALA A 231 4.65 9.59 3.24
CA ALA A 231 4.45 10.32 4.49
C ALA A 231 5.15 11.70 4.48
N LEU A 232 6.27 11.81 3.76
CA LEU A 232 6.98 13.08 3.55
C LEU A 232 6.10 14.10 2.78
N PHE A 233 5.27 13.65 1.83
CA PHE A 233 4.34 14.51 1.07
C PHE A 233 3.00 14.75 1.77
N SER A 234 2.77 14.14 2.94
CA SER A 234 1.41 14.00 3.46
C SER A 234 0.83 15.19 4.27
N GLN A 235 1.63 16.24 4.55
CA GLN A 235 1.15 17.52 5.10
C GLN A 235 1.48 18.69 4.18
N TYR A 236 1.64 18.44 2.89
CA TYR A 236 1.72 19.59 2.01
C TYR A 236 0.38 20.33 2.05
N PRO A 237 0.27 21.51 2.71
CA PRO A 237 -1.00 22.16 2.95
C PRO A 237 -1.37 22.93 1.68
N ALA A 238 -2.66 23.16 1.48
CA ALA A 238 -3.25 24.04 0.47
C ALA A 238 -3.31 23.54 -0.99
N ASP A 239 -2.25 23.07 -1.62
CA ASP A 239 -2.34 22.75 -3.06
C ASP A 239 -2.75 21.29 -3.29
N VAL A 240 -4.07 21.16 -3.46
CA VAL A 240 -4.77 20.01 -4.04
C VAL A 240 -3.99 19.40 -5.23
N ASP A 241 -3.24 20.23 -5.94
CA ASP A 241 -2.47 19.93 -7.13
C ASP A 241 -1.52 18.74 -6.97
N VAL A 242 -0.66 18.66 -5.95
CA VAL A 242 0.32 17.54 -5.83
C VAL A 242 -0.37 16.20 -5.66
N LEU A 243 -1.37 16.14 -4.78
CA LEU A 243 -2.16 14.94 -4.57
C LEU A 243 -2.97 14.59 -5.81
N GLU A 244 -3.46 15.59 -6.54
CA GLU A 244 -4.17 15.41 -7.81
C GLU A 244 -3.27 14.93 -8.94
N SER A 245 -2.02 15.37 -9.01
CA SER A 245 -1.05 14.86 -9.98
C SER A 245 -0.74 13.38 -9.76
N ILE A 246 -0.78 12.93 -8.49
CA ILE A 246 -0.49 11.54 -8.13
C ILE A 246 -1.70 10.62 -8.32
N LYS A 247 -2.95 11.14 -8.27
CA LYS A 247 -4.19 10.34 -8.40
C LYS A 247 -4.20 9.45 -9.66
N PRO A 248 -3.88 9.92 -10.88
CA PRO A 248 -3.82 9.06 -12.07
C PRO A 248 -2.80 7.94 -11.93
N LEU A 249 -1.65 8.24 -11.32
CA LEU A 249 -0.56 7.30 -11.11
C LEU A 249 -0.98 6.20 -10.12
N GLU A 250 -1.65 6.58 -9.03
CA GLU A 250 -2.23 5.64 -8.07
C GLU A 250 -3.28 4.75 -8.73
N ALA A 251 -4.22 5.31 -9.50
CA ALA A 251 -5.26 4.54 -10.16
C ALA A 251 -4.66 3.51 -11.14
N PHE A 252 -3.66 3.95 -11.91
CA PHE A 252 -2.89 3.10 -12.81
C PHE A 252 -2.20 1.97 -12.04
N PHE A 253 -1.32 2.29 -11.08
CA PHE A 253 -0.56 1.27 -10.37
C PHE A 253 -1.41 0.39 -9.47
N SER A 254 -2.50 0.89 -8.90
CA SER A 254 -3.44 0.07 -8.11
C SER A 254 -4.16 -0.96 -8.99
N SER A 255 -4.60 -0.56 -10.19
CA SER A 255 -5.23 -1.50 -11.13
C SER A 255 -4.27 -2.60 -11.58
N VAL A 256 -3.05 -2.21 -11.95
CA VAL A 256 -1.98 -3.13 -12.37
C VAL A 256 -1.59 -4.04 -11.21
N PHE A 257 -1.38 -3.49 -10.01
CA PHE A 257 -1.02 -4.25 -8.81
C PHE A 257 -2.05 -5.32 -8.49
N LEU A 258 -3.35 -4.98 -8.44
CA LEU A 258 -4.40 -5.92 -8.06
C LEU A 258 -4.56 -7.06 -9.09
N CYS A 259 -4.50 -6.74 -10.38
CA CYS A 259 -4.50 -7.76 -11.43
C CYS A 259 -3.28 -8.68 -11.31
N LEU A 260 -2.08 -8.10 -11.22
CA LEU A 260 -0.82 -8.86 -11.15
C LEU A 260 -0.71 -9.70 -9.87
N TRP A 261 -1.13 -9.16 -8.74
CA TRP A 261 -1.14 -9.88 -7.48
C TRP A 261 -2.07 -11.10 -7.53
N ALA A 262 -3.24 -10.97 -8.16
CA ALA A 262 -4.14 -12.10 -8.37
C ALA A 262 -3.51 -13.16 -9.30
N VAL A 263 -2.85 -12.74 -10.39
CA VAL A 263 -2.10 -13.66 -11.28
C VAL A 263 -1.04 -14.43 -10.48
N TYR A 264 -0.22 -13.70 -9.73
CA TYR A 264 0.85 -14.28 -8.91
C TYR A 264 0.29 -15.29 -7.90
N THR A 265 -0.73 -14.90 -7.13
CA THR A 265 -1.30 -15.74 -6.07
C THR A 265 -1.92 -17.02 -6.63
N ALA A 266 -2.68 -16.92 -7.72
CA ALA A 266 -3.26 -18.08 -8.38
C ALA A 266 -2.20 -19.02 -8.96
N SER A 267 -1.15 -18.47 -9.58
CA SER A 267 -0.05 -19.29 -10.12
C SER A 267 0.68 -20.10 -9.03
N VAL A 268 0.93 -19.49 -7.87
CA VAL A 268 1.54 -20.16 -6.71
C VAL A 268 0.63 -21.26 -6.17
N LEU A 269 -0.67 -21.01 -6.06
CA LEU A 269 -1.64 -22.00 -5.59
C LEU A 269 -1.73 -23.20 -6.53
N ILE A 270 -1.80 -22.96 -7.85
CA ILE A 270 -1.84 -24.02 -8.86
C ILE A 270 -0.58 -24.88 -8.76
N LEU A 271 0.61 -24.26 -8.71
CA LEU A 271 1.87 -24.98 -8.55
C LEU A 271 1.91 -25.82 -7.27
N SER A 272 1.42 -25.29 -6.15
CA SER A 272 1.40 -26.02 -4.88
C SER A 272 0.47 -27.24 -4.90
N TYR A 273 -0.62 -27.20 -5.68
CA TYR A 273 -1.55 -28.33 -5.81
C TYR A 273 -1.01 -29.45 -6.71
N PHE A 274 -0.19 -29.12 -7.71
CA PHE A 274 0.42 -30.11 -8.61
C PHE A 274 1.68 -30.79 -8.04
N LEU A 275 2.25 -30.26 -6.95
CA LEU A 275 3.47 -30.79 -6.32
C LEU A 275 3.20 -31.68 -5.09
N VAL A 276 1.93 -31.84 -4.69
CA VAL A 276 1.47 -32.76 -3.63
C VAL A 276 0.86 -34.00 -4.27
#